data_AF-A0A817AYR9-F1
#
_entry.id   AF-A0A817AYR9-F1
#
_cell.length_a   1.000
_cell.length_b   1.000
_cell.length_c   1.000
_cell.angle_alpha   90.00
_cell.angle_beta   90.00
_cell.angle_gamma   90.00
#
_symmetry.space_group_name_H-M   'P 1'
#
loop_
_entity.id
_entity.type
_entity.pdbx_description
1 polymer ?
#
loop_
_entity_poly.entity_id
_entity_poly.type
_entity_poly.pdbx_seq_one_letter_code
_entity_poly.pdbx_strand_id
1 'polypeptide(L)'
;LQACLVLEKPQKSLEGLLQTICNVDTDKTLRTRDWTERPLPPKMLRYARTDTQYLLWIADVLAAELKELKKYDECIRRCNKVCLTLYAKGQEDFKLANREQYDCRERAWKLCIWRDLMARIHDESREFVLSNEVMLEFARKVPTTYDVFKSTADQQRGGKIDEVSVIFLCHYDDYFNQIMSDKSVALETAFPLILQKCLGMNGTGKQTSKVSQIPIRKPDVAVYESDGTLKFRCNHGKGQWYLKMGLAEQTQIHGEYALQLKTETLGGPEKVEKKKDLCNSCGKEGIELNRHRIVPPSYRKYFTETLKMDQSRDMVWLCQKCQKIALEAGERYKKTMSSRYEVSQPSHQKMVEAKEHVNIRRAAAALLDRPTIPESRREEYMEIVERHYGRSNLSREDLEGVRKIGLMSSKEEKNETSVEKQIIDNLLKNSGEDGVKRFCEEWRQQFVNDLHPTNLPSEWGM
;
A
#
# COMPACT_ATOMS: atom_id res chain seq x y z
N LEU A 1 23.39 -32.35 17.27
CA LEU A 1 23.12 -31.60 18.52
C LEU A 1 22.86 -32.52 19.72
N GLN A 2 21.78 -33.32 19.75
CA GLN A 2 21.47 -34.15 20.94
C GLN A 2 22.61 -35.11 21.33
N ALA A 3 23.24 -35.75 20.34
CA ALA A 3 24.44 -36.57 20.56
C ALA A 3 25.56 -35.78 21.25
N CYS A 4 25.89 -34.59 20.77
CA CYS A 4 26.91 -33.71 21.36
C CYS A 4 26.59 -33.32 22.81
N LEU A 5 25.31 -33.16 23.16
CA LEU A 5 24.89 -32.87 24.54
C LEU A 5 25.06 -34.09 25.47
N VAL A 6 24.73 -35.28 24.99
CA VAL A 6 24.87 -36.54 25.74
C VAL A 6 26.34 -36.94 25.93
N LEU A 7 27.17 -36.65 24.92
CA LEU A 7 28.62 -36.83 24.93
C LEU A 7 29.39 -35.68 25.59
N GLU A 8 28.70 -34.63 26.04
CA GLU A 8 29.31 -33.44 26.66
C GLU A 8 30.42 -32.79 25.82
N LYS A 9 30.27 -32.83 24.48
CA LYS A 9 31.27 -32.28 23.55
C LYS A 9 31.43 -30.75 23.76
N PRO A 10 32.66 -30.23 23.65
CA PRO A 10 32.92 -28.80 23.79
C PRO A 10 32.26 -28.00 22.65
N GLN A 11 32.28 -28.54 21.43
CA GLN A 11 31.62 -27.95 20.26
C GLN A 11 30.24 -28.57 20.05
N LYS A 12 29.21 -27.72 20.00
CA LYS A 12 27.80 -28.12 19.83
C LYS A 12 27.16 -27.58 18.55
N SER A 13 27.82 -26.61 17.91
CA SER A 13 27.40 -26.05 16.63
C SER A 13 27.79 -26.96 15.47
N LEU A 14 27.02 -26.91 14.37
CA LEU A 14 27.35 -27.64 13.15
C LEU A 14 28.71 -27.22 12.59
N GLU A 15 29.00 -25.92 12.57
CA GLU A 15 30.32 -25.38 12.19
C GLU A 15 31.46 -26.04 12.98
N GLY A 16 31.32 -26.12 14.32
CA GLY A 16 32.36 -26.73 15.15
C GLY A 16 32.56 -28.21 14.83
N LEU A 17 31.50 -28.94 14.48
CA LEU A 17 31.58 -30.34 14.06
C LEU A 17 32.18 -30.49 12.66
N LEU A 18 31.84 -29.62 11.72
CA LEU A 18 32.40 -29.62 10.37
C LEU A 18 33.91 -29.36 10.41
N GLN A 19 34.36 -28.43 11.25
CA GLN A 19 35.79 -28.17 11.41
C GLN A 19 36.51 -29.33 12.08
N THR A 20 35.96 -29.85 13.19
CA THR A 20 36.67 -30.85 14.00
C THR A 20 36.65 -32.25 13.40
N ILE A 21 35.54 -32.66 12.77
CA ILE A 21 35.34 -34.02 12.24
C ILE A 21 35.68 -34.10 10.75
N CYS A 22 35.37 -33.05 9.98
CA CYS A 22 35.50 -33.07 8.52
C CYS A 22 36.61 -32.15 7.98
N ASN A 23 37.22 -31.30 8.84
CA ASN A 23 38.18 -30.27 8.45
C ASN A 23 37.64 -29.34 7.36
N VAL A 24 36.37 -28.93 7.49
CA VAL A 24 35.66 -28.05 6.54
C VAL A 24 35.31 -26.72 7.22
N ASP A 25 35.87 -25.63 6.69
CA ASP A 25 35.53 -24.28 7.12
C ASP A 25 34.16 -23.84 6.58
N THR A 26 33.37 -23.15 7.41
CA THR A 26 32.06 -22.58 7.03
C THR A 26 32.07 -21.05 7.05
N ASP A 27 31.47 -20.44 6.02
CA ASP A 27 31.34 -18.99 5.93
C ASP A 27 30.15 -18.46 6.78
N LYS A 28 30.46 -17.80 7.90
CA LYS A 28 29.46 -17.24 8.84
C LYS A 28 28.59 -16.15 8.24
N THR A 29 29.05 -15.47 7.19
CA THR A 29 28.35 -14.32 6.61
C THR A 29 27.03 -14.70 5.93
N LEU A 30 26.90 -15.96 5.53
CA LEU A 30 25.73 -16.46 4.80
C LEU A 30 24.56 -16.85 5.73
N ARG A 31 24.79 -16.96 7.05
CA ARG A 31 23.76 -17.36 8.02
C ARG A 31 22.61 -16.36 8.14
N THR A 32 22.90 -15.06 8.06
CA THR A 32 21.92 -13.97 8.21
C THR A 32 21.55 -13.32 6.88
N ARG A 33 21.91 -13.96 5.76
CA ARG A 33 21.61 -13.45 4.42
C ARG A 33 20.14 -13.70 4.07
N ASP A 34 19.60 -12.91 3.16
CA ASP A 34 18.25 -13.12 2.66
C ASP A 34 18.20 -14.35 1.73
N TRP A 35 17.58 -15.43 2.21
CA TRP A 35 17.41 -16.69 1.47
C TRP A 35 16.19 -16.70 0.54
N THR A 36 15.46 -15.59 0.43
CA THR A 36 14.35 -15.43 -0.51
C THR A 36 14.80 -15.02 -1.91
N GLU A 37 16.04 -14.53 -2.07
CA GLU A 37 16.62 -14.09 -3.36
C GLU A 37 16.61 -15.20 -4.43
N ARG A 38 16.22 -14.87 -5.68
CA ARG A 38 16.23 -15.80 -6.80
C ARG A 38 16.77 -15.16 -8.10
N PRO A 39 17.62 -15.87 -8.88
CA PRO A 39 18.16 -17.20 -8.62
C PRO A 39 19.20 -17.20 -7.48
N LEU A 40 19.35 -18.33 -6.77
CA LEU A 40 20.29 -18.41 -5.66
C LEU A 40 21.75 -18.32 -6.17
N PRO A 41 22.56 -17.39 -5.63
CA PRO A 41 23.97 -17.29 -6.00
C PRO A 41 24.74 -18.60 -5.73
N PRO A 42 25.75 -18.95 -6.54
CA PRO A 42 26.52 -20.19 -6.36
C PRO A 42 27.15 -20.35 -4.97
N LYS A 43 27.52 -19.26 -4.31
CA LYS A 43 28.04 -19.28 -2.93
C LYS A 43 26.99 -19.75 -1.91
N MET A 44 25.74 -19.30 -2.05
CA MET A 44 24.64 -19.71 -1.18
C MET A 44 24.24 -21.18 -1.43
N LEU A 45 24.27 -21.63 -2.68
CA LEU A 45 24.06 -23.05 -3.00
C LEU A 45 25.10 -23.96 -2.37
N ARG A 46 26.39 -23.57 -2.44
CA ARG A 46 27.48 -24.33 -1.80
C ARG A 46 27.29 -24.38 -0.29
N TYR A 47 26.94 -23.26 0.34
CA TYR A 47 26.67 -23.19 1.77
C TYR A 47 25.51 -24.13 2.18
N ALA A 48 24.37 -24.03 1.50
CA ALA A 48 23.20 -24.87 1.78
C ALA A 48 23.50 -26.38 1.60
N ARG A 49 24.33 -26.73 0.62
CA ARG A 49 24.79 -28.11 0.44
C ARG A 49 25.68 -28.57 1.59
N THR A 50 26.64 -27.75 2.01
CA THR A 50 27.58 -28.08 3.09
C THR A 50 26.86 -28.40 4.41
N ASP A 51 25.75 -27.72 4.71
CA ASP A 51 24.95 -27.94 5.92
C ASP A 51 24.39 -29.38 6.05
N THR A 52 24.25 -30.11 4.94
CA THR A 52 23.68 -31.47 4.92
C THR A 52 24.63 -32.54 4.41
N GLN A 53 25.56 -32.19 3.51
CA GLN A 53 26.46 -33.13 2.83
C GLN A 53 27.28 -34.00 3.81
N TYR A 54 27.75 -33.42 4.92
CA TYR A 54 28.59 -34.11 5.90
C TYR A 54 27.82 -34.68 7.09
N LEU A 55 26.50 -34.43 7.17
CA LEU A 55 25.73 -34.70 8.38
C LEU A 55 25.60 -36.20 8.67
N LEU A 56 25.56 -37.04 7.63
CA LEU A 56 25.53 -38.51 7.78
C LEU A 56 26.86 -39.03 8.34
N TRP A 57 27.99 -38.56 7.82
CA TRP A 57 29.31 -38.92 8.34
C TRP A 57 29.47 -38.51 9.81
N ILE A 58 29.07 -37.27 10.14
CA ILE A 58 29.07 -36.78 11.52
C ILE A 58 28.17 -37.65 12.40
N ALA A 59 27.00 -38.07 11.89
CA ALA A 59 26.09 -38.93 12.63
C ALA A 59 26.71 -40.31 12.92
N ASP A 60 27.42 -40.91 11.96
CA ASP A 60 28.09 -42.21 12.13
C ASP A 60 29.18 -42.13 13.20
N VAL A 61 30.03 -41.10 13.15
CA VAL A 61 31.09 -40.87 14.14
C VAL A 61 30.50 -40.70 15.54
N LEU A 62 29.50 -39.84 15.70
CA LEU A 62 28.87 -39.62 17.00
C LEU A 62 28.08 -40.84 17.49
N ALA A 63 27.49 -41.63 16.58
CA ALA A 63 26.80 -42.86 16.93
C ALA A 63 27.75 -43.95 17.44
N ALA A 64 28.95 -44.07 16.86
CA ALA A 64 29.98 -44.98 17.34
C ALA A 64 30.40 -44.62 18.78
N GLU A 65 30.73 -43.36 19.04
CA GLU A 65 31.10 -42.88 20.38
C GLU A 65 29.97 -43.10 21.42
N LEU A 66 28.72 -42.84 21.02
CA LEU A 66 27.56 -43.08 21.90
C LEU A 66 27.36 -44.55 22.23
N LYS A 67 27.67 -45.47 21.31
CA LYS A 67 27.58 -46.92 21.52
C LYS A 67 28.69 -47.40 22.47
N GLU A 68 29.91 -46.89 22.32
CA GLU A 68 31.02 -47.19 23.25
C GLU A 68 30.66 -46.81 24.69
N LEU A 69 30.03 -45.66 24.87
CA LEU A 69 29.58 -45.18 26.18
C LEU A 69 28.22 -45.74 26.63
N LYS A 70 27.58 -46.63 25.86
CA LYS A 70 26.24 -47.19 26.11
C LYS A 70 25.14 -46.13 26.33
N LYS A 71 25.29 -44.95 25.71
CA LYS A 71 24.35 -43.82 25.80
C LYS A 71 23.51 -43.63 24.52
N TYR A 72 23.62 -44.54 23.56
CA TYR A 72 22.92 -44.45 22.26
C TYR A 72 21.39 -44.35 22.42
N ASP A 73 20.77 -45.22 23.22
CA ASP A 73 19.32 -45.22 23.44
C ASP A 73 18.83 -43.94 24.13
N GLU A 74 19.64 -43.36 25.01
CA GLU A 74 19.34 -42.06 25.61
C GLU A 74 19.31 -40.96 24.56
N CYS A 75 20.28 -40.94 23.65
CA CYS A 75 20.31 -39.98 22.56
C CYS A 75 19.08 -40.12 21.65
N ILE A 76 18.70 -41.35 21.27
CA ILE A 76 17.50 -41.60 20.47
C ILE A 76 16.24 -41.12 21.19
N ARG A 77 16.08 -41.41 22.49
CA ARG A 77 14.95 -40.89 23.29
C ARG A 77 14.88 -39.36 23.28
N ARG A 78 16.02 -38.67 23.42
CA ARG A 78 16.08 -37.20 23.34
C ARG A 78 15.73 -36.68 21.95
N CYS A 79 16.21 -37.32 20.89
CA CYS A 79 15.83 -36.98 19.50
C CYS A 79 14.33 -37.16 19.27
N ASN A 80 13.76 -38.29 19.67
CA ASN A 80 12.32 -38.55 19.55
C ASN A 80 11.48 -37.51 20.31
N LYS A 81 11.93 -37.08 21.49
CA LYS A 81 11.28 -35.99 22.23
C LYS A 81 11.27 -34.67 21.44
N VAL A 82 12.33 -34.35 20.71
CA VAL A 82 12.36 -33.19 19.81
C VAL A 82 11.36 -33.36 18.67
N CYS A 83 11.28 -34.54 18.05
CA CYS A 83 10.31 -34.83 16.99
C CYS A 83 8.84 -34.72 17.44
N LEU A 84 8.57 -34.91 18.74
CA LEU A 84 7.24 -34.75 19.33
C LEU A 84 6.91 -33.29 19.69
N THR A 85 7.83 -32.35 19.48
CA THR A 85 7.58 -30.94 19.74
C THR A 85 6.63 -30.38 18.68
N LEU A 86 5.45 -29.94 19.09
CA LEU A 86 4.48 -29.31 18.20
C LEU A 86 4.74 -27.81 18.10
N TYR A 87 4.63 -27.27 16.89
CA TYR A 87 4.60 -25.82 16.71
C TYR A 87 3.32 -25.25 17.31
N ALA A 88 3.47 -24.27 18.19
CA ALA A 88 2.38 -23.42 18.64
C ALA A 88 2.73 -21.97 18.28
N LYS A 89 1.73 -21.22 17.83
CA LYS A 89 1.89 -19.76 17.67
C LYS A 89 2.21 -19.18 19.05
N GLY A 90 3.32 -18.45 19.16
CA GLY A 90 3.74 -17.85 20.42
C GLY A 90 2.66 -16.91 20.96
N GLN A 91 2.46 -16.90 22.28
CA GLN A 91 1.63 -15.89 22.94
C GLN A 91 2.29 -14.50 22.80
N GLU A 92 1.43 -13.49 22.76
CA GLU A 92 1.83 -12.09 22.66
C GLU A 92 2.63 -11.68 23.89
N ASP A 93 3.95 -11.57 23.72
CA ASP A 93 4.85 -11.17 24.80
C ASP A 93 5.17 -9.67 24.70
N PHE A 94 4.34 -8.84 25.34
CA PHE A 94 4.53 -7.39 25.41
C PHE A 94 5.52 -6.96 26.52
N LYS A 95 6.39 -7.88 26.98
CA LYS A 95 7.45 -7.60 27.98
C LYS A 95 8.29 -6.35 27.68
N LEU A 96 8.43 -5.97 26.42
CA LEU A 96 9.15 -4.76 26.03
C LEU A 96 8.51 -3.49 26.62
N ALA A 97 7.18 -3.41 26.67
CA ALA A 97 6.47 -2.27 27.25
C ALA A 97 6.59 -2.21 28.79
N ASN A 98 6.84 -3.36 29.44
CA ASN A 98 7.02 -3.42 30.89
C ASN A 98 8.36 -2.84 31.36
N ARG A 99 9.29 -2.55 30.45
CA ARG A 99 10.60 -1.93 30.76
C ARG A 99 10.52 -0.41 30.97
N GLU A 100 9.40 0.21 30.64
CA GLU A 100 9.25 1.67 30.66
C GLU A 100 8.63 2.21 31.97
N GLN A 101 8.92 3.50 32.22
CA GLN A 101 8.37 4.27 33.35
C GLN A 101 6.84 4.39 33.24
N TYR A 102 6.18 4.62 34.38
CA TYR A 102 4.71 4.56 34.48
C TYR A 102 3.97 5.49 33.50
N ASP A 103 4.54 6.67 33.21
CA ASP A 103 3.93 7.70 32.36
C ASP A 103 3.93 7.37 30.85
N CYS A 104 4.93 6.64 30.35
CA CYS A 104 5.02 6.22 28.95
C CYS A 104 4.61 4.75 28.73
N ARG A 105 4.39 3.98 29.80
CA ARG A 105 4.04 2.55 29.75
C ARG A 105 2.77 2.26 28.96
N GLU A 106 1.72 3.07 29.15
CA GLU A 106 0.46 2.89 28.42
C GLU A 106 0.65 3.10 26.91
N ARG A 107 1.40 4.14 26.53
CA ARG A 107 1.75 4.40 25.11
C ARG A 107 2.60 3.28 24.53
N ALA A 108 3.60 2.78 25.27
CA ALA A 108 4.41 1.65 24.85
C ALA A 108 3.58 0.38 24.64
N TRP A 109 2.57 0.14 25.49
CA TRP A 109 1.63 -0.97 25.35
C TRP A 109 0.77 -0.83 24.10
N LYS A 110 0.17 0.34 23.87
CA LYS A 110 -0.61 0.64 22.67
C LYS A 110 0.20 0.45 21.39
N LEU A 111 1.45 0.93 21.37
CA LEU A 111 2.38 0.75 20.24
C LEU A 111 2.75 -0.71 20.02
N CYS A 112 2.99 -1.47 21.08
CA CYS A 112 3.27 -2.91 21.02
C CYS A 112 2.15 -3.67 20.32
N ILE A 113 0.89 -3.41 20.70
CA ILE A 113 -0.25 -4.11 20.10
C ILE A 113 -0.47 -3.67 18.65
N TRP A 114 -0.40 -2.36 18.38
CA TRP A 114 -0.53 -1.86 17.00
C TRP A 114 0.54 -2.45 16.08
N ARG A 115 1.80 -2.51 16.56
CA ARG A 115 2.92 -3.11 15.82
C ARG A 115 2.69 -4.59 15.53
N ASP A 116 2.20 -5.33 16.52
CA ASP A 116 1.86 -6.76 16.35
C ASP A 116 0.72 -6.95 15.35
N LEU A 117 -0.31 -6.10 15.40
CA LEU A 117 -1.40 -6.12 14.44
C LEU A 117 -0.91 -5.84 13.01
N MET A 118 -0.11 -4.79 12.82
CA MET A 118 0.45 -4.46 11.51
C MET A 118 1.36 -5.57 10.98
N ALA A 119 2.20 -6.15 11.83
CA ALA A 119 3.04 -7.29 11.49
C ALA A 119 2.21 -8.47 10.96
N ARG A 120 1.08 -8.79 11.60
CA ARG A 120 0.18 -9.86 11.16
C ARG A 120 -0.58 -9.54 9.87
N ILE A 121 -1.04 -8.30 9.72
CA ILE A 121 -1.81 -7.88 8.52
C ILE A 121 -0.93 -7.93 7.28
N HIS A 122 0.33 -7.48 7.40
CA HIS A 122 1.26 -7.40 6.28
C HIS A 122 2.17 -8.63 6.13
N ASP A 123 2.04 -9.61 7.04
CA ASP A 123 2.89 -10.81 7.11
C ASP A 123 4.38 -10.47 7.22
N GLU A 124 4.69 -9.48 8.05
CA GLU A 124 6.04 -8.97 8.29
C GLU A 124 6.47 -9.17 9.74
N SER A 125 7.78 -9.11 9.98
CA SER A 125 8.29 -9.16 11.36
C SER A 125 7.98 -7.87 12.13
N ARG A 126 7.78 -7.97 13.45
CA ARG A 126 7.55 -6.79 14.33
C ARG A 126 8.70 -5.77 14.24
N GLU A 127 9.94 -6.26 14.18
CA GLU A 127 11.13 -5.41 14.04
C GLU A 127 11.14 -4.68 12.70
N PHE A 128 10.71 -5.35 11.62
CA PHE A 128 10.56 -4.73 10.31
C PHE A 128 9.49 -3.65 10.31
N VAL A 129 8.37 -3.82 11.03
CA VAL A 129 7.31 -2.79 11.09
C VAL A 129 7.79 -1.55 11.84
N LEU A 130 8.37 -1.72 13.02
CA LEU A 130 8.92 -0.64 13.84
C LEU A 130 9.93 -1.24 14.81
N SER A 131 11.19 -0.80 14.75
CA SER A 131 12.24 -1.32 15.62
C SER A 131 11.93 -1.08 17.11
N ASN A 132 12.51 -1.90 17.99
CA ASN A 132 12.27 -1.74 19.43
C ASN A 132 12.75 -0.38 19.95
N GLU A 133 13.86 0.12 19.41
CA GLU A 133 14.46 1.40 19.84
C GLU A 133 13.56 2.59 19.48
N VAL A 134 13.12 2.65 18.22
CA VAL A 134 12.24 3.72 17.73
C VAL A 134 10.86 3.64 18.38
N MET A 135 10.33 2.43 18.60
CA MET A 135 9.07 2.24 19.31
C MET A 135 9.11 2.84 20.73
N LEU A 136 10.20 2.61 21.47
CA LEU A 136 10.36 3.16 22.81
C LEU A 136 10.59 4.67 22.79
N GLU A 137 11.31 5.20 21.79
CA GLU A 137 11.44 6.64 21.57
C GLU A 137 10.07 7.30 21.36
N PHE A 138 9.24 6.74 20.47
CA PHE A 138 7.89 7.24 20.19
C PHE A 138 6.96 7.11 21.40
N ALA A 139 7.14 6.08 22.23
CA ALA A 139 6.40 5.94 23.48
C ALA A 139 6.74 7.07 24.48
N ARG A 140 8.02 7.48 24.55
CA ARG A 140 8.47 8.55 25.46
C ARG A 140 8.07 9.93 24.95
N LYS A 141 8.28 10.19 23.66
CA LYS A 141 7.93 11.45 22.99
C LYS A 141 7.01 11.14 21.81
N VAL A 142 5.76 11.63 21.86
CA VAL A 142 4.84 11.50 20.74
C VAL A 142 5.48 12.17 19.51
N PRO A 143 5.75 11.41 18.43
CA PRO A 143 6.52 11.94 17.33
C PRO A 143 5.65 12.89 16.49
N THR A 144 6.18 14.06 16.18
CA THR A 144 5.59 14.93 15.16
C THR A 144 5.89 14.39 13.77
N THR A 145 5.12 14.81 12.77
CA THR A 145 5.35 14.41 11.37
C THR A 145 6.81 14.68 10.95
N TYR A 146 7.39 15.79 11.41
CA TYR A 146 8.80 16.11 11.21
C TYR A 146 9.77 15.13 11.88
N ASP A 147 9.49 14.66 13.10
CA ASP A 147 10.34 13.67 13.79
C ASP A 147 10.38 12.32 13.03
N VAL A 148 9.25 11.92 12.43
CA VAL A 148 9.14 10.71 11.60
C VAL A 148 9.88 10.86 10.27
N PHE A 149 9.84 12.04 9.66
CA PHE A 149 10.55 12.29 8.39
C PHE A 149 12.05 12.56 8.57
N LYS A 150 12.46 13.12 9.71
CA LYS A 150 13.87 13.29 10.05
C LYS A 150 14.57 11.93 10.23
N SER A 151 13.92 11.00 10.93
CA SER A 151 14.43 9.62 11.07
C SER A 151 14.50 8.84 9.75
N THR A 152 13.77 9.28 8.70
CA THR A 152 13.85 8.72 7.33
C THR A 152 14.74 9.52 6.37
N ALA A 153 15.28 10.68 6.76
CA ALA A 153 16.23 11.44 5.93
C ALA A 153 17.70 11.05 6.21
N ASP A 154 17.99 10.59 7.43
CA ASP A 154 19.33 10.15 7.83
C ASP A 154 19.76 8.81 7.14
N GLN A 155 18.83 8.16 6.42
CA GLN A 155 19.00 6.87 5.73
C GLN A 155 20.02 6.84 4.59
N GLN A 156 20.40 8.00 4.03
CA GLN A 156 21.31 8.04 2.87
C GLN A 156 22.80 7.95 3.23
N ARG A 157 23.14 7.81 4.52
CA ARG A 157 24.53 7.61 4.96
C ARG A 157 24.67 6.21 5.56
N GLY A 158 25.04 5.26 4.69
CA GLY A 158 25.03 3.82 4.97
C GLY A 158 25.57 3.41 6.35
N GLY A 159 24.70 2.75 7.12
CA GLY A 159 25.08 2.04 8.34
C GLY A 159 23.86 1.62 9.15
N LYS A 160 23.60 0.30 9.21
CA LYS A 160 22.60 -0.43 10.04
C LYS A 160 21.14 0.02 9.96
N ILE A 161 20.26 -0.96 9.79
CA ILE A 161 18.80 -0.81 9.66
C ILE A 161 18.22 -0.38 11.00
N ASP A 162 18.23 0.93 11.28
CA ASP A 162 17.57 1.54 12.44
C ASP A 162 16.58 2.59 11.93
N GLU A 163 15.53 2.14 11.23
CA GLU A 163 14.66 3.04 10.45
C GLU A 163 13.19 2.63 10.48
N VAL A 164 12.33 3.65 10.42
CA VAL A 164 10.87 3.54 10.36
C VAL A 164 10.45 2.90 9.03
N SER A 165 9.63 1.86 9.07
CA SER A 165 9.29 1.07 7.89
C SER A 165 8.29 1.72 6.94
N VAL A 166 8.24 1.24 5.69
CA VAL A 166 7.20 1.65 4.72
C VAL A 166 5.80 1.35 5.25
N ILE A 167 5.62 0.24 5.98
CA ILE A 167 4.35 -0.10 6.62
C ILE A 167 3.98 0.97 7.64
N PHE A 168 4.94 1.38 8.48
CA PHE A 168 4.69 2.44 9.45
C PHE A 168 4.26 3.74 8.77
N LEU A 169 4.99 4.17 7.74
CA LEU A 169 4.67 5.40 7.01
C LEU A 169 3.29 5.37 6.36
N CYS A 170 2.87 4.22 5.81
CA CYS A 170 1.55 4.06 5.22
C CYS A 170 0.40 4.17 6.21
N HIS A 171 0.62 3.81 7.48
CA HIS A 171 -0.41 3.75 8.53
C HIS A 171 -0.25 4.86 9.59
N TYR A 172 0.69 5.79 9.39
CA TYR A 172 1.02 6.87 10.33
C TYR A 172 -0.17 7.81 10.58
N ASP A 173 -0.72 8.42 9.53
CA ASP A 173 -1.80 9.39 9.69
C ASP A 173 -3.15 8.74 10.03
N ASP A 174 -3.37 7.53 9.52
CA ASP A 174 -4.67 6.86 9.60
C ASP A 174 -5.00 6.35 11.01
N TYR A 175 -3.99 5.89 11.76
CA TYR A 175 -4.22 5.22 13.04
C TYR A 175 -3.18 5.52 14.11
N PHE A 176 -1.90 5.69 13.74
CA PHE A 176 -0.86 5.94 14.72
C PHE A 176 -1.13 7.23 15.51
N ASN A 177 -1.53 8.32 14.83
CA ASN A 177 -1.92 9.55 15.50
C ASN A 177 -3.11 9.36 16.45
N GLN A 178 -4.13 8.60 16.07
CA GLN A 178 -5.30 8.32 16.92
C GLN A 178 -4.93 7.51 18.16
N ILE A 179 -4.09 6.48 17.99
CA ILE A 179 -3.61 5.61 19.06
C ILE A 179 -2.74 6.41 20.06
N MET A 180 -2.01 7.40 19.57
CA MET A 180 -1.11 8.24 20.39
C MET A 180 -1.81 9.47 21.00
N SER A 181 -2.84 10.01 20.36
CA SER A 181 -3.56 11.21 20.82
C SER A 181 -4.64 10.93 21.85
N ASP A 182 -5.27 9.76 21.81
CA ASP A 182 -6.48 9.51 22.56
C ASP A 182 -6.22 8.80 23.91
N LYS A 183 -6.65 9.46 24.99
CA LYS A 183 -6.65 8.88 26.34
C LYS A 183 -7.80 7.88 26.53
N SER A 184 -8.81 7.86 25.67
CA SER A 184 -10.03 7.05 25.88
C SER A 184 -10.42 6.09 24.74
N VAL A 185 -9.64 5.99 23.65
CA VAL A 185 -9.92 4.97 22.63
C VAL A 185 -9.59 3.60 23.22
N ALA A 186 -10.65 2.88 23.58
CA ALA A 186 -10.56 1.46 23.86
C ALA A 186 -10.00 0.78 22.60
N LEU A 187 -8.88 0.08 22.76
CA LEU A 187 -8.23 -0.70 21.72
C LEU A 187 -9.21 -1.68 21.04
N GLU A 188 -10.22 -2.11 21.78
CA GLU A 188 -11.36 -2.93 21.33
C GLU A 188 -12.17 -2.28 20.21
N THR A 189 -12.21 -0.95 20.10
CA THR A 189 -12.94 -0.22 19.05
C THR A 189 -12.03 0.13 17.87
N ALA A 190 -10.78 0.50 18.13
CA ALA A 190 -9.83 0.90 17.09
C ALA A 190 -9.37 -0.29 16.22
N PHE A 191 -9.10 -1.45 16.82
CA PHE A 191 -8.56 -2.58 16.07
C PHE A 191 -9.54 -3.20 15.06
N PRO A 192 -10.83 -3.38 15.36
CA PRO A 192 -11.80 -3.81 14.36
C PRO A 192 -11.88 -2.85 13.17
N LEU A 193 -11.78 -1.53 13.40
CA LEU A 193 -11.79 -0.53 12.33
C LEU A 193 -10.54 -0.61 11.45
N ILE A 194 -9.37 -0.82 12.07
CA ILE A 194 -8.10 -1.05 11.37
C ILE A 194 -8.21 -2.32 10.51
N LEU A 195 -8.65 -3.42 11.11
CA LEU A 195 -8.84 -4.69 10.43
C LEU A 195 -9.85 -4.57 9.28
N GLN A 196 -10.96 -3.88 9.48
CA GLN A 196 -11.98 -3.67 8.45
C GLN A 196 -11.44 -2.83 7.28
N LYS A 197 -10.61 -1.81 7.55
CA LYS A 197 -10.00 -0.99 6.50
C LYS A 197 -8.91 -1.73 5.74
N CYS A 198 -8.09 -2.52 6.43
CA CYS A 198 -7.02 -3.31 5.82
C CYS A 198 -7.52 -4.56 5.06
N LEU A 199 -8.56 -5.23 5.57
CA LEU A 199 -9.08 -6.50 5.01
C LEU A 199 -10.37 -6.31 4.19
N GLY A 200 -10.96 -5.12 4.18
CA GLY A 200 -12.25 -4.82 3.57
C GLY A 200 -13.45 -5.40 4.35
N MET A 201 -14.66 -4.91 4.07
CA MET A 201 -15.91 -5.23 4.81
C MET A 201 -16.26 -6.73 4.90
N ASN A 202 -15.67 -7.60 4.07
CA ASN A 202 -16.10 -8.99 3.93
C ASN A 202 -15.03 -10.04 4.36
N GLY A 203 -13.92 -9.62 4.99
CA GLY A 203 -12.85 -10.53 5.45
C GLY A 203 -12.23 -11.40 4.32
N THR A 204 -12.48 -11.04 3.07
CA THR A 204 -12.01 -11.69 1.84
C THR A 204 -11.29 -10.70 0.94
N GLY A 205 -10.89 -9.55 1.48
CA GLY A 205 -9.94 -8.68 0.83
C GLY A 205 -8.72 -9.53 0.49
N LYS A 206 -8.37 -9.55 -0.80
CA LYS A 206 -7.11 -10.11 -1.28
C LYS A 206 -6.05 -9.71 -0.26
N GLN A 207 -5.32 -10.67 0.32
CA GLN A 207 -3.99 -10.38 0.83
C GLN A 207 -3.34 -9.59 -0.29
N THR A 208 -3.21 -8.29 -0.12
CA THR A 208 -2.46 -7.49 -1.05
C THR A 208 -1.02 -7.84 -0.73
N SER A 209 -0.55 -8.97 -1.26
CA SER A 209 0.84 -9.26 -1.60
C SER A 209 1.35 -8.26 -2.66
N LYS A 210 0.96 -6.99 -2.51
CA LYS A 210 1.19 -5.86 -3.39
C LYS A 210 1.67 -4.67 -2.58
N VAL A 211 2.64 -4.90 -1.69
CA VAL A 211 3.63 -3.87 -1.37
C VAL A 211 4.30 -3.36 -2.67
N SER A 212 4.32 -4.18 -3.73
CA SER A 212 4.83 -3.85 -5.06
C SER A 212 3.94 -2.96 -5.95
N GLN A 213 2.72 -2.58 -5.54
CA GLN A 213 1.85 -1.70 -6.36
C GLN A 213 1.23 -0.53 -5.60
N ILE A 214 1.71 -0.23 -4.39
CA ILE A 214 1.42 1.06 -3.76
C ILE A 214 2.41 2.04 -4.40
N PRO A 215 1.96 3.12 -5.07
CA PRO A 215 2.89 4.10 -5.62
C PRO A 215 3.57 4.78 -4.43
N ILE A 216 4.75 4.29 -4.06
CA ILE A 216 5.73 5.09 -3.34
C ILE A 216 5.86 6.34 -4.20
N ARG A 217 5.40 7.48 -3.69
CA ARG A 217 5.61 8.76 -4.35
C ARG A 217 7.10 9.08 -4.18
N LYS A 218 7.92 8.41 -5.00
CA LYS A 218 9.33 8.78 -5.17
C LYS A 218 9.35 10.27 -5.50
N PRO A 219 10.25 11.07 -4.90
CA PRO A 219 10.31 12.50 -5.16
C PRO A 219 10.35 12.75 -6.67
N ASP A 220 9.62 13.78 -7.11
CA ASP A 220 9.49 14.08 -8.54
C ASP A 220 10.87 14.40 -9.13
N VAL A 221 11.23 13.67 -10.20
CA VAL A 221 12.51 13.77 -10.93
C VAL A 221 12.54 15.08 -11.70
N ALA A 222 13.58 15.88 -11.47
CA ALA A 222 13.81 17.13 -12.19
C ALA A 222 14.35 16.86 -13.61
N VAL A 223 13.74 17.50 -14.61
CA VAL A 223 14.11 17.39 -16.03
C VAL A 223 14.58 18.75 -16.54
N TYR A 224 15.82 18.78 -17.01
CA TYR A 224 16.56 19.95 -17.47
C TYR A 224 16.77 19.90 -18.99
N GLU A 225 17.00 21.05 -19.59
CA GLU A 225 17.43 21.20 -20.98
C GLU A 225 18.97 21.12 -21.10
N SER A 226 19.48 21.05 -22.33
CA SER A 226 20.91 21.02 -22.68
C SER A 226 21.70 22.17 -22.03
N ASP A 227 21.07 23.34 -21.86
CA ASP A 227 21.64 24.55 -21.27
C ASP A 227 21.65 24.56 -19.72
N GLY A 228 21.07 23.53 -19.07
CA GLY A 228 20.94 23.46 -17.61
C GLY A 228 19.69 24.15 -17.05
N THR A 229 18.77 24.62 -17.89
CA THR A 229 17.50 25.21 -17.47
C THR A 229 16.50 24.13 -17.04
N LEU A 230 15.91 24.26 -15.84
CA LEU A 230 14.86 23.36 -15.36
C LEU A 230 13.58 23.57 -16.18
N LYS A 231 13.11 22.53 -16.88
CA LYS A 231 11.86 22.59 -17.67
C LYS A 231 10.65 22.16 -16.85
N PHE A 232 10.73 21.01 -16.18
CA PHE A 232 9.64 20.48 -15.36
C PHE A 232 10.13 19.39 -14.41
N ARG A 233 9.30 19.03 -13.43
CA ARG A 233 9.46 17.82 -12.62
C ARG A 233 8.44 16.75 -13.03
N CYS A 234 8.83 15.49 -13.06
CA CYS A 234 7.94 14.39 -13.42
C CYS A 234 8.12 13.20 -12.48
N ASN A 235 7.09 12.34 -12.39
CA ASN A 235 7.22 11.13 -11.59
C ASN A 235 8.29 10.19 -12.19
N HIS A 236 8.84 9.32 -11.35
CA HIS A 236 9.91 8.40 -11.76
C HIS A 236 9.53 7.50 -12.95
N GLY A 237 8.26 7.11 -13.08
CA GLY A 237 7.78 6.30 -14.21
C GLY A 237 7.88 7.03 -15.55
N LYS A 238 7.50 8.32 -15.58
CA LYS A 238 7.64 9.16 -16.77
C LYS A 238 9.11 9.48 -17.06
N GLY A 239 9.92 9.69 -16.03
CA GLY A 239 11.37 9.87 -16.18
C GLY A 239 12.05 8.67 -16.86
N GLN A 240 11.71 7.45 -16.45
CA GLN A 240 12.21 6.21 -17.08
C GLN A 240 11.75 6.06 -18.53
N TRP A 241 10.56 6.55 -18.87
CA TRP A 241 10.08 6.57 -20.25
C TRP A 241 10.95 7.47 -21.14
N TYR A 242 11.34 8.68 -20.68
CA TYR A 242 12.25 9.56 -21.44
C TYR A 242 13.62 8.94 -21.70
N LEU A 243 14.18 8.23 -20.70
CA LEU A 243 15.44 7.49 -20.85
C LEU A 243 15.30 6.37 -21.89
N LYS A 244 14.23 5.57 -21.79
CA LYS A 244 13.98 4.43 -22.69
C LYS A 244 13.76 4.87 -24.14
N MET A 245 13.09 6.00 -24.35
CA MET A 245 12.83 6.56 -25.67
C MET A 245 14.04 7.30 -26.25
N GLY A 246 15.17 7.38 -25.51
CA GLY A 246 16.35 8.12 -25.95
C GLY A 246 16.10 9.62 -26.08
N LEU A 247 15.18 10.18 -25.30
CA LEU A 247 14.83 11.61 -25.32
C LEU A 247 15.54 12.41 -24.23
N ALA A 248 16.09 11.73 -23.22
CA ALA A 248 16.87 12.33 -22.14
C ALA A 248 18.04 11.44 -21.72
N GLU A 249 19.04 12.03 -21.07
CA GLU A 249 20.14 11.35 -20.37
C GLU A 249 20.03 11.54 -18.88
N GLN A 250 20.53 10.57 -18.13
CA GLN A 250 20.62 10.66 -16.69
C GLN A 250 21.79 11.55 -16.30
N THR A 251 21.55 12.52 -15.42
CA THR A 251 22.57 13.45 -14.91
C THR A 251 22.42 13.66 -13.40
N GLN A 252 23.43 14.26 -12.78
CA GLN A 252 23.37 14.73 -11.40
C GLN A 252 23.56 16.24 -11.39
N ILE A 253 22.53 16.97 -10.96
CA ILE A 253 22.55 18.43 -10.87
C ILE A 253 22.29 18.81 -9.41
N HIS A 254 23.18 19.63 -8.84
CA HIS A 254 23.19 19.97 -7.41
C HIS A 254 23.27 18.76 -6.45
N GLY A 255 23.88 17.66 -6.89
CA GLY A 255 23.99 16.42 -6.09
C GLY A 255 22.71 15.58 -6.04
N GLU A 256 21.67 15.97 -6.78
CA GLU A 256 20.41 15.23 -6.89
C GLU A 256 20.29 14.51 -8.24
N TYR A 257 19.55 13.39 -8.26
CA TYR A 257 19.21 12.65 -9.48
C TYR A 257 18.31 13.50 -10.39
N ALA A 258 18.74 13.70 -11.64
CA ALA A 258 18.05 14.51 -12.63
C ALA A 258 18.13 13.91 -14.05
N LEU A 259 17.31 14.41 -14.98
CA LEU A 259 17.35 14.06 -16.40
C LEU A 259 17.67 15.29 -17.24
N GLN A 260 18.44 15.13 -18.31
CA GLN A 260 18.75 16.18 -19.28
C GLN A 260 18.22 15.80 -20.67
N LEU A 261 17.39 16.64 -21.30
CA LEU A 261 16.81 16.36 -22.62
C LEU A 261 17.88 16.38 -23.73
N LYS A 262 17.79 15.45 -24.68
CA LYS A 262 18.74 15.31 -25.80
C LYS A 262 18.46 16.23 -26.98
N THR A 263 17.20 16.62 -27.18
CA THR A 263 16.77 17.44 -28.31
C THR A 263 16.04 18.66 -27.82
N GLU A 264 16.42 19.82 -28.34
CA GLU A 264 15.62 21.02 -28.23
C GLU A 264 14.38 20.87 -29.12
N THR A 265 13.23 21.30 -28.58
CA THR A 265 11.94 21.63 -29.22
C THR A 265 10.77 20.62 -29.15
N LEU A 266 9.65 21.09 -28.57
CA LEU A 266 8.44 21.52 -29.28
C LEU A 266 7.41 22.09 -28.27
N GLY A 267 7.29 23.43 -28.20
CA GLY A 267 6.16 24.13 -27.55
C GLY A 267 6.50 25.17 -26.46
N GLY A 268 6.79 26.41 -26.89
CA GLY A 268 6.50 27.67 -26.17
C GLY A 268 7.45 28.12 -25.02
N PRO A 269 7.96 29.38 -25.04
CA PRO A 269 8.61 29.98 -23.89
C PRO A 269 7.55 30.62 -22.99
N GLU A 270 6.95 29.84 -22.09
CA GLU A 270 6.42 30.43 -20.87
C GLU A 270 7.43 30.13 -19.77
N LYS A 271 8.01 31.20 -19.22
CA LYS A 271 8.84 31.12 -18.01
C LYS A 271 8.03 30.33 -16.99
N VAL A 272 8.43 29.09 -16.73
CA VAL A 272 7.87 28.33 -15.61
C VAL A 272 8.38 29.03 -14.36
N GLU A 273 7.65 30.04 -13.91
CA GLU A 273 7.89 30.65 -12.62
C GLU A 273 7.95 29.52 -11.61
N LYS A 274 8.99 29.56 -10.78
CA LYS A 274 9.22 28.61 -9.70
C LYS A 274 7.92 28.52 -8.90
N LYS A 275 7.10 27.48 -9.13
CA LYS A 275 5.85 27.28 -8.39
C LYS A 275 6.26 27.14 -6.93
N LYS A 276 5.98 28.16 -6.14
CA LYS A 276 6.30 28.19 -4.72
C LYS A 276 5.68 26.95 -4.07
N ASP A 277 6.42 26.24 -3.23
CA ASP A 277 5.97 25.04 -2.51
C ASP A 277 5.00 25.41 -1.37
N LEU A 278 3.91 26.09 -1.73
CA LEU A 278 2.88 26.58 -0.83
C LEU A 278 1.48 26.21 -1.33
N CYS A 279 0.55 26.12 -0.38
CA CYS A 279 -0.86 25.95 -0.67
C CYS A 279 -1.38 27.20 -1.39
N ASN A 280 -1.90 27.04 -2.61
CA ASN A 280 -2.45 28.15 -3.40
C ASN A 280 -3.68 28.81 -2.74
N SER A 281 -4.33 28.13 -1.79
CA SER A 281 -5.44 28.69 -1.02
C SER A 281 -4.98 29.45 0.22
N CYS A 282 -4.36 28.77 1.20
CA CYS A 282 -4.04 29.35 2.51
C CYS A 282 -2.58 29.79 2.70
N GLY A 283 -1.70 29.60 1.71
CA GLY A 283 -0.28 29.97 1.80
C GLY A 283 0.59 29.06 2.66
N LYS A 284 0.06 27.96 3.20
CA LYS A 284 0.85 26.98 4.00
C LYS A 284 1.99 26.41 3.14
N GLU A 285 3.23 26.63 3.56
CA GLU A 285 4.44 26.05 2.95
C GLU A 285 4.65 24.59 3.38
N GLY A 286 5.22 23.75 2.50
CA GLY A 286 5.67 22.41 2.85
C GLY A 286 5.41 21.31 1.83
N ILE A 287 5.96 20.11 2.11
CA ILE A 287 6.02 18.95 1.21
C ILE A 287 4.66 18.18 1.11
N GLU A 288 3.70 18.50 1.99
CA GLU A 288 2.38 17.86 2.10
C GLU A 288 1.29 18.53 1.25
N LEU A 289 1.65 19.01 0.06
CA LEU A 289 0.71 19.63 -0.85
C LEU A 289 0.17 18.60 -1.85
N ASN A 290 -1.15 18.56 -1.95
CA ASN A 290 -1.87 17.73 -2.89
C ASN A 290 -2.15 18.49 -4.17
N ARG A 291 -1.87 17.84 -5.29
CA ARG A 291 -2.23 18.34 -6.62
C ARG A 291 -3.73 18.19 -6.81
N HIS A 292 -4.44 19.31 -6.83
CA HIS A 292 -5.88 19.36 -7.05
C HIS A 292 -6.16 19.85 -8.48
N ARG A 293 -7.11 19.18 -9.15
CA ARG A 293 -7.62 19.60 -10.47
C ARG A 293 -8.95 20.28 -10.26
N ILE A 294 -9.03 21.56 -10.61
CA ILE A 294 -10.23 22.39 -10.44
C ILE A 294 -11.39 21.79 -11.21
N VAL A 295 -11.16 21.43 -12.49
CA VAL A 295 -12.13 20.68 -13.29
C VAL A 295 -11.94 19.18 -13.06
N PRO A 296 -12.97 18.43 -12.62
CA PRO A 296 -12.83 17.02 -12.32
C PRO A 296 -12.44 16.17 -13.54
N PRO A 297 -11.63 15.11 -13.36
CA PRO A 297 -11.25 14.20 -14.45
C PRO A 297 -12.44 13.53 -15.15
N SER A 298 -13.57 13.36 -14.46
CA SER A 298 -14.80 12.76 -15.00
C SER A 298 -15.41 13.56 -16.16
N TYR A 299 -15.22 14.88 -16.18
CA TYR A 299 -15.61 15.76 -17.29
C TYR A 299 -14.50 15.85 -18.33
N ARG A 300 -13.24 16.03 -17.88
CA ARG A 300 -12.09 16.31 -18.76
C ARG A 300 -11.80 15.19 -19.78
N LYS A 301 -12.16 13.94 -19.48
CA LYS A 301 -12.02 12.83 -20.44
C LYS A 301 -12.80 13.03 -21.74
N TYR A 302 -13.83 13.90 -21.73
CA TYR A 302 -14.69 14.19 -22.88
C TYR A 302 -14.30 15.48 -23.62
N PHE A 303 -13.22 16.16 -23.22
CA PHE A 303 -12.76 17.38 -23.90
C PHE A 303 -12.11 17.05 -25.24
N THR A 304 -12.09 18.02 -26.16
CA THR A 304 -11.30 17.94 -27.40
C THR A 304 -9.81 17.99 -27.08
N GLU A 305 -8.95 17.52 -28.01
CA GLU A 305 -7.50 17.48 -27.78
C GLU A 305 -6.88 18.88 -27.60
N THR A 306 -7.40 19.88 -28.29
CA THR A 306 -7.05 21.30 -28.12
C THR A 306 -7.28 21.77 -26.68
N LEU A 307 -8.45 21.50 -26.11
CA LEU A 307 -8.79 21.85 -24.71
C LEU A 307 -8.03 21.01 -23.68
N LYS A 308 -7.59 19.80 -24.04
CA LYS A 308 -6.70 19.01 -23.19
C LYS A 308 -5.27 19.54 -23.15
N MET A 309 -4.81 20.35 -24.10
CA MET A 309 -3.46 20.93 -24.05
C MET A 309 -3.37 22.08 -23.02
N ASP A 310 -4.46 22.80 -22.78
CA ASP A 310 -4.54 23.89 -21.79
C ASP A 310 -4.86 23.38 -20.37
N GLN A 311 -3.88 22.71 -19.71
CA GLN A 311 -4.06 22.13 -18.37
C GLN A 311 -3.37 22.89 -17.24
N SER A 312 -2.51 23.86 -17.56
CA SER A 312 -1.63 24.50 -16.58
C SER A 312 -2.41 25.33 -15.56
N ARG A 313 -3.52 25.93 -16.00
CA ARG A 313 -4.38 26.83 -15.21
C ARG A 313 -5.34 26.11 -14.26
N ASP A 314 -5.82 24.92 -14.63
CA ASP A 314 -6.79 24.16 -13.82
C ASP A 314 -6.15 23.30 -12.71
N MET A 315 -4.88 23.58 -12.39
CA MET A 315 -4.06 22.72 -11.56
C MET A 315 -3.35 23.51 -10.47
N VAL A 316 -3.77 23.23 -9.24
CA VAL A 316 -3.32 23.94 -8.04
C VAL A 316 -2.80 22.96 -6.99
N TRP A 317 -1.96 23.46 -6.10
CA TRP A 317 -1.42 22.77 -4.94
C TRP A 317 -2.19 23.20 -3.70
N LEU A 318 -2.76 22.26 -2.97
CA LEU A 318 -3.56 22.52 -1.77
C LEU A 318 -3.08 21.66 -0.62
N CYS A 319 -3.05 22.22 0.58
CA CYS A 319 -2.92 21.42 1.79
C CYS A 319 -4.18 20.56 1.98
N GLN A 320 -4.08 19.48 2.76
CA GLN A 320 -5.19 18.54 2.99
C GLN A 320 -6.50 19.23 3.41
N LYS A 321 -6.43 20.26 4.28
CA LYS A 321 -7.59 21.04 4.73
C LYS A 321 -8.26 21.77 3.56
N CYS A 322 -7.50 22.52 2.78
CA CYS A 322 -8.04 23.25 1.62
C CYS A 322 -8.54 22.29 0.53
N GLN A 323 -7.85 21.15 0.33
CA GLN A 323 -8.29 20.15 -0.63
C GLN A 323 -9.63 19.53 -0.26
N LYS A 324 -9.89 19.26 1.03
CA LYS A 324 -11.19 18.77 1.49
C LYS A 324 -12.31 19.76 1.15
N ILE A 325 -12.10 21.04 1.45
CA ILE A 325 -13.06 22.10 1.12
C ILE A 325 -13.31 22.15 -0.39
N ALA A 326 -12.25 22.05 -1.21
CA ALA A 326 -12.36 22.08 -2.67
C ALA A 326 -13.13 20.87 -3.23
N LEU A 327 -12.95 19.69 -2.66
CA LEU A 327 -13.70 18.49 -3.06
C LEU A 327 -15.18 18.60 -2.71
N GLU A 328 -15.51 19.08 -1.50
CA GLU A 328 -16.89 19.30 -1.08
C GLU A 328 -17.59 20.37 -1.92
N ALA A 329 -16.88 21.46 -2.24
CA ALA A 329 -17.31 22.49 -3.17
C ALA A 329 -17.61 21.91 -4.56
N GLY A 330 -16.68 21.11 -5.10
CA GLY A 330 -16.85 20.46 -6.39
C GLY A 330 -18.05 19.52 -6.44
N GLU A 331 -18.32 18.75 -5.39
CA GLU A 331 -19.51 17.89 -5.32
C GLU A 331 -20.82 18.69 -5.23
N ARG A 332 -20.84 19.83 -4.53
CA ARG A 332 -22.01 20.74 -4.55
C ARG A 332 -22.28 21.25 -5.95
N TYR A 333 -21.23 21.72 -6.64
CA TYR A 333 -21.37 22.27 -7.98
C TYR A 333 -21.79 21.20 -9.02
N LYS A 334 -21.29 19.96 -8.91
CA LYS A 334 -21.78 18.83 -9.72
C LYS A 334 -23.28 18.65 -9.60
N LYS A 335 -23.83 18.69 -8.38
CA LYS A 335 -25.28 18.56 -8.16
C LYS A 335 -26.04 19.71 -8.81
N THR A 336 -25.56 20.95 -8.68
CA THR A 336 -26.15 22.12 -9.35
C THR A 336 -26.13 21.99 -10.87
N MET A 337 -25.03 21.49 -11.45
CA MET A 337 -24.91 21.25 -12.89
C MET A 337 -25.87 20.16 -13.38
N SER A 338 -25.96 19.02 -12.68
CA SER A 338 -26.91 17.96 -13.04
C SER A 338 -28.35 18.48 -13.08
N SER A 339 -28.73 19.33 -12.12
CA SER A 339 -30.06 19.96 -12.12
C SER A 339 -30.23 21.00 -13.23
N ARG A 340 -29.21 21.82 -13.51
CA ARG A 340 -29.25 22.87 -14.54
C ARG A 340 -29.39 22.31 -15.96
N TYR A 341 -28.79 21.16 -16.23
CA TYR A 341 -28.83 20.50 -17.54
C TYR A 341 -29.91 19.40 -17.64
N GLU A 342 -30.85 19.34 -16.70
CA GLU A 342 -31.99 18.40 -16.67
C GLU A 342 -31.60 16.91 -16.83
N VAL A 343 -30.40 16.52 -16.40
CA VAL A 343 -29.94 15.13 -16.53
C VAL A 343 -30.40 14.34 -15.31
N SER A 344 -31.32 13.39 -15.53
CA SER A 344 -31.83 12.50 -14.47
C SER A 344 -30.70 11.67 -13.87
N GLN A 345 -30.53 11.74 -12.54
CA GLN A 345 -29.67 10.81 -11.81
C GLN A 345 -30.37 9.44 -11.72
N PRO A 346 -29.64 8.31 -11.73
CA PRO A 346 -30.23 7.01 -11.42
C PRO A 346 -30.87 7.08 -10.02
N SER A 347 -32.13 6.64 -9.89
CA SER A 347 -32.83 6.68 -8.60
C SER A 347 -32.10 5.81 -7.57
N HIS A 348 -32.15 6.19 -6.29
CA HIS A 348 -31.59 5.40 -5.18
C HIS A 348 -32.13 3.96 -5.20
N GLN A 349 -33.39 3.77 -5.63
CA GLN A 349 -34.02 2.47 -5.82
C GLN A 349 -33.24 1.57 -6.80
N LYS A 350 -32.90 2.09 -7.99
CA LYS A 350 -32.13 1.35 -9.02
C LYS A 350 -30.71 1.00 -8.55
N MET A 351 -30.10 1.85 -7.73
CA MET A 351 -28.79 1.57 -7.14
C MET A 351 -28.84 0.47 -6.07
N VAL A 352 -29.93 0.38 -5.30
CA VAL A 352 -30.15 -0.67 -4.29
C VAL A 352 -30.41 -2.00 -4.97
N GLU A 353 -31.29 -2.03 -5.98
CA GLU A 353 -31.59 -3.21 -6.79
C GLU A 353 -30.32 -3.77 -7.47
N ALA A 354 -29.49 -2.91 -8.09
CA ALA A 354 -28.23 -3.34 -8.70
C ALA A 354 -27.26 -3.96 -7.68
N LYS A 355 -27.20 -3.44 -6.46
CA LYS A 355 -26.33 -3.94 -5.39
C LYS A 355 -26.82 -5.29 -4.84
N GLU A 356 -28.13 -5.47 -4.73
CA GLU A 356 -28.74 -6.74 -4.35
C GLU A 356 -28.51 -7.82 -5.41
N HIS A 357 -28.69 -7.52 -6.69
CA HIS A 357 -28.40 -8.46 -7.78
C HIS A 357 -26.92 -8.89 -7.82
N VAL A 358 -25.98 -7.99 -7.50
CA VAL A 358 -24.55 -8.32 -7.38
C VAL A 358 -24.28 -9.26 -6.21
N ASN A 359 -24.91 -9.03 -5.05
CA ASN A 359 -24.74 -9.87 -3.87
C ASN A 359 -25.26 -11.30 -4.09
N ILE A 360 -26.47 -11.43 -4.65
CA ILE A 360 -27.11 -12.72 -4.89
C ILE A 360 -26.31 -13.55 -5.93
N ARG A 361 -25.81 -12.92 -7.00
CA ARG A 361 -24.92 -13.57 -7.98
C ARG A 361 -23.65 -14.12 -7.36
N ARG A 362 -23.02 -13.37 -6.45
CA ARG A 362 -21.77 -13.78 -5.80
C ARG A 362 -21.99 -14.95 -4.86
N ALA A 363 -23.12 -14.98 -4.15
CA ALA A 363 -23.52 -16.10 -3.31
C ALA A 363 -23.71 -17.38 -4.16
N ALA A 364 -24.47 -17.30 -5.26
CA ALA A 364 -24.69 -18.43 -6.16
C ALA A 364 -23.38 -18.93 -6.82
N ALA A 365 -22.51 -18.03 -7.27
CA ALA A 365 -21.20 -18.41 -7.83
C ALA A 365 -20.29 -19.07 -6.79
N ALA A 366 -20.29 -18.60 -5.55
CA ALA A 366 -19.53 -19.23 -4.47
C ALA A 366 -20.00 -20.67 -4.21
N LEU A 367 -21.31 -20.89 -4.18
CA LEU A 367 -21.91 -22.21 -3.97
C LEU A 367 -21.60 -23.21 -5.10
N LEU A 368 -21.49 -22.74 -6.36
CA LEU A 368 -21.20 -23.56 -7.53
C LEU A 368 -19.70 -23.82 -7.74
N ASP A 369 -18.85 -22.80 -7.59
CA ASP A 369 -17.46 -22.84 -8.08
C ASP A 369 -16.45 -23.24 -6.98
N ARG A 370 -16.87 -23.27 -5.70
CA ARG A 370 -15.95 -23.52 -4.56
C ARG A 370 -16.42 -24.70 -3.70
N PRO A 371 -15.83 -25.90 -3.86
CA PRO A 371 -16.22 -27.07 -3.09
C PRO A 371 -15.81 -27.01 -1.60
N THR A 372 -14.82 -26.18 -1.24
CA THR A 372 -14.21 -26.10 0.11
C THR A 372 -14.74 -24.96 0.98
N ILE A 373 -15.99 -24.54 0.80
CA ILE A 373 -16.63 -23.51 1.65
C ILE A 373 -17.02 -24.13 3.01
N PRO A 374 -16.68 -23.50 4.15
CA PRO A 374 -17.14 -23.93 5.48
C PRO A 374 -18.67 -23.99 5.60
N GLU A 375 -19.19 -24.99 6.32
CA GLU A 375 -20.63 -25.29 6.48
C GLU A 375 -21.45 -24.04 6.83
N SER A 376 -21.02 -23.26 7.82
CA SER A 376 -21.74 -22.05 8.28
C SER A 376 -21.89 -20.98 7.20
N ARG A 377 -20.90 -20.87 6.30
CA ARG A 377 -20.89 -19.86 5.24
C ARG A 377 -21.63 -20.35 4.00
N ARG A 378 -21.72 -21.68 3.83
CA ARG A 378 -22.59 -22.31 2.83
C ARG A 378 -24.05 -22.08 3.18
N GLU A 379 -24.43 -22.24 4.45
CA GLU A 379 -25.79 -21.95 4.94
C GLU A 379 -26.17 -20.47 4.71
N GLU A 380 -25.29 -19.54 5.07
CA GLU A 380 -25.50 -18.10 4.82
C GLU A 380 -25.71 -17.78 3.32
N TYR A 381 -24.88 -18.34 2.45
CA TYR A 381 -25.03 -18.14 1.00
C TYR A 381 -26.28 -18.80 0.45
N MET A 382 -26.69 -19.97 0.96
CA MET A 382 -27.96 -20.59 0.59
C MET A 382 -29.13 -19.73 1.01
N GLU A 383 -29.15 -19.22 2.23
CA GLU A 383 -30.22 -18.36 2.73
C GLU A 383 -30.40 -17.09 1.87
N ILE A 384 -29.29 -16.49 1.41
CA ILE A 384 -29.32 -15.33 0.50
C ILE A 384 -30.01 -15.67 -0.83
N VAL A 385 -29.76 -16.84 -1.40
CA VAL A 385 -30.36 -17.24 -2.67
C VAL A 385 -31.79 -17.77 -2.49
N GLU A 386 -32.08 -18.47 -1.39
CA GLU A 386 -33.43 -18.93 -1.04
C GLU A 386 -34.37 -17.76 -0.78
N ARG A 387 -33.90 -16.70 -0.12
CA ARG A 387 -34.65 -15.45 0.06
C ARG A 387 -35.02 -14.79 -1.27
N HIS A 388 -34.19 -14.93 -2.30
CA HIS A 388 -34.48 -14.40 -3.63
C HIS A 388 -35.56 -15.20 -4.37
N TYR A 389 -35.54 -16.53 -4.28
CA TYR A 389 -36.56 -17.38 -4.91
C TYR A 389 -37.83 -17.57 -4.06
N GLY A 390 -37.78 -17.23 -2.77
CA GLY A 390 -38.88 -17.44 -1.83
C GLY A 390 -39.19 -18.92 -1.53
N ARG A 391 -38.23 -19.82 -1.76
CA ARG A 391 -38.37 -21.26 -1.50
C ARG A 391 -37.07 -21.88 -1.00
N SER A 392 -37.18 -22.92 -0.17
CA SER A 392 -36.07 -23.76 0.30
C SER A 392 -35.86 -24.96 -0.63
N ASN A 393 -34.66 -25.57 -0.62
CA ASN A 393 -34.24 -26.70 -1.49
C ASN A 393 -34.00 -26.32 -2.95
N LEU A 394 -33.11 -25.35 -3.19
CA LEU A 394 -32.72 -24.94 -4.54
C LEU A 394 -31.85 -25.98 -5.23
N SER A 395 -32.12 -26.24 -6.52
CA SER A 395 -31.31 -27.15 -7.33
C SER A 395 -30.04 -26.47 -7.86
N ARG A 396 -29.11 -27.26 -8.40
CA ARG A 396 -27.93 -26.71 -9.07
C ARG A 396 -28.32 -25.82 -10.24
N GLU A 397 -29.39 -26.16 -10.97
CA GLU A 397 -29.93 -25.38 -12.08
C GLU A 397 -30.48 -24.02 -11.61
N ASP A 398 -31.08 -23.95 -10.42
CA ASP A 398 -31.57 -22.69 -9.83
C ASP A 398 -30.40 -21.74 -9.50
N LEU A 399 -29.30 -22.27 -8.95
CA LEU A 399 -28.07 -21.50 -8.69
C LEU A 399 -27.43 -21.02 -10.00
N GLU A 400 -27.44 -21.86 -11.03
CA GLU A 400 -26.96 -21.52 -12.37
C GLU A 400 -27.84 -20.44 -13.04
N GLY A 401 -29.15 -20.46 -12.75
CA GLY A 401 -30.13 -19.45 -13.15
C GLY A 401 -29.88 -18.10 -12.50
N VAL A 402 -29.60 -18.07 -11.20
CA VAL A 402 -29.24 -16.84 -10.45
C VAL A 402 -27.92 -16.25 -10.93
N ARG A 403 -26.94 -17.08 -11.30
CA ARG A 403 -25.69 -16.61 -11.93
C ARG A 403 -25.97 -15.85 -13.23
N LYS A 404 -27.11 -16.12 -13.89
CA LYS A 404 -27.56 -15.48 -15.12
C LYS A 404 -28.55 -14.33 -14.90
N ILE A 405 -29.01 -14.07 -13.67
CA ILE A 405 -29.80 -12.88 -13.37
C ILE A 405 -28.93 -11.64 -13.63
N GLY A 406 -29.45 -10.72 -14.45
CA GLY A 406 -28.72 -9.56 -14.97
C GLY A 406 -27.77 -9.84 -16.15
N LEU A 407 -27.76 -11.06 -16.72
CA LEU A 407 -27.02 -11.39 -17.97
C LEU A 407 -27.92 -11.36 -19.21
N MET A 408 -29.03 -10.62 -19.17
CA MET A 408 -29.71 -10.13 -20.37
C MET A 408 -29.34 -8.66 -20.59
N SER A 409 -28.19 -8.42 -21.21
CA SER A 409 -27.95 -7.24 -22.03
C SER A 409 -26.71 -7.46 -22.91
N SER A 410 -26.72 -8.55 -23.70
CA SER A 410 -25.87 -8.61 -24.89
C SER A 410 -26.56 -7.81 -25.99
N LYS A 411 -26.00 -6.63 -26.28
CA LYS A 411 -26.10 -5.81 -27.51
C LYS A 411 -26.99 -4.57 -27.57
N GLU A 412 -27.86 -4.23 -26.61
CA GLU A 412 -28.77 -3.06 -26.81
C GLU A 412 -28.59 -1.84 -25.87
N GLU A 413 -27.81 -1.91 -24.80
CA GLU A 413 -27.57 -0.74 -23.92
C GLU A 413 -26.22 -0.04 -24.16
N LYS A 414 -26.01 0.45 -25.39
CA LYS A 414 -24.88 1.33 -25.71
C LYS A 414 -25.19 2.83 -25.52
N ASN A 415 -26.30 3.17 -24.87
CA ASN A 415 -26.79 4.54 -24.77
C ASN A 415 -27.07 5.04 -23.34
N GLU A 416 -26.44 4.48 -22.32
CA GLU A 416 -26.32 5.20 -21.04
C GLU A 416 -25.03 6.02 -21.02
N THR A 417 -25.06 7.15 -21.71
CA THR A 417 -23.98 8.14 -21.64
C THR A 417 -23.94 8.72 -20.23
N SER A 418 -22.78 8.65 -19.54
CA SER A 418 -22.66 9.21 -18.18
C SER A 418 -23.08 10.68 -18.16
N VAL A 419 -23.64 11.15 -17.04
CA VAL A 419 -24.17 12.52 -16.88
C VAL A 419 -23.15 13.56 -17.32
N GLU A 420 -21.88 13.35 -16.98
CA GLU A 420 -20.78 14.22 -17.36
C GLU A 420 -20.55 14.25 -18.87
N LYS A 421 -20.73 13.12 -19.57
CA LYS A 421 -20.65 13.08 -21.04
C LYS A 421 -21.77 13.89 -21.67
N GLN A 422 -23.00 13.73 -21.18
CA GLN A 422 -24.16 14.45 -21.71
C GLN A 422 -24.00 15.97 -21.57
N ILE A 423 -23.47 16.42 -20.43
CA ILE A 423 -23.19 17.85 -20.18
C ILE A 423 -22.14 18.39 -21.16
N ILE A 424 -21.02 17.68 -21.34
CA ILE A 424 -19.97 18.13 -22.27
C ILE A 424 -20.42 18.07 -23.73
N ASP A 425 -21.13 17.03 -24.15
CA ASP A 425 -21.67 16.90 -25.51
C ASP A 425 -22.69 18.03 -25.80
N ASN A 426 -23.53 18.39 -24.82
CA ASN A 426 -24.49 19.49 -24.96
C ASN A 426 -23.80 20.85 -25.08
N LEU A 427 -22.76 21.09 -24.26
CA LEU A 427 -21.94 22.30 -24.34
C LEU A 427 -21.23 22.44 -25.69
N LEU A 428 -20.63 21.36 -26.17
CA LEU A 428 -19.97 21.32 -27.48
C LEU A 428 -20.97 21.53 -28.62
N LYS A 429 -22.18 20.97 -28.53
CA LYS A 429 -23.22 21.10 -29.55
C LYS A 429 -23.79 22.52 -29.64
N ASN A 430 -24.02 23.18 -28.50
CA ASN A 430 -24.68 24.49 -28.47
C ASN A 430 -23.72 25.67 -28.58
N SER A 431 -22.47 25.52 -28.16
CA SER A 431 -21.54 26.63 -28.03
C SER A 431 -20.10 26.28 -28.40
N GLY A 432 -19.87 25.10 -29.00
CA GLY A 432 -18.54 24.67 -29.42
C GLY A 432 -17.54 24.61 -28.26
N GLU A 433 -16.26 24.77 -28.58
CA GLU A 433 -15.20 24.78 -27.58
C GLU A 433 -15.30 25.96 -26.60
N ASP A 434 -15.88 27.09 -27.03
CA ASP A 434 -16.07 28.27 -26.17
C ASP A 434 -17.13 28.03 -25.09
N GLY A 435 -18.08 27.12 -25.30
CA GLY A 435 -18.98 26.62 -24.26
C GLY A 435 -18.23 25.84 -23.17
N VAL A 436 -17.26 25.02 -23.57
CA VAL A 436 -16.45 24.23 -22.63
C VAL A 436 -15.43 25.12 -21.90
N LYS A 437 -14.90 26.17 -22.54
CA LYS A 437 -14.07 27.18 -21.86
C LYS A 437 -14.85 27.91 -20.77
N ARG A 438 -16.04 28.42 -21.09
CA ARG A 438 -16.96 29.03 -20.10
C ARG A 438 -17.31 28.09 -18.96
N PHE A 439 -17.51 26.80 -19.26
CA PHE A 439 -17.69 25.78 -18.24
C PHE A 439 -16.46 25.64 -17.31
N CYS A 440 -15.24 25.66 -17.85
CA CYS A 440 -14.02 25.64 -17.04
C CYS A 440 -13.87 26.92 -16.20
N GLU A 441 -14.22 28.09 -16.75
CA GLU A 441 -14.25 29.37 -16.05
C GLU A 441 -15.25 29.33 -14.87
N GLU A 442 -16.45 28.79 -15.05
CA GLU A 442 -17.41 28.63 -13.94
C GLU A 442 -16.87 27.72 -12.82
N TRP A 443 -16.18 26.62 -13.17
CA TRP A 443 -15.50 25.76 -12.20
C TRP A 443 -14.40 26.52 -11.43
N ARG A 444 -13.63 27.38 -12.10
CA ARG A 444 -12.62 28.25 -11.47
C ARG A 444 -13.27 29.29 -10.56
N GLN A 445 -14.37 29.91 -11.00
CA GLN A 445 -15.10 30.89 -10.21
C GLN A 445 -15.65 30.27 -8.93
N GLN A 446 -16.23 29.07 -9.02
CA GLN A 446 -16.73 28.36 -7.85
C GLN A 446 -15.60 28.02 -6.87
N PHE A 447 -14.46 27.55 -7.42
CA PHE A 447 -13.26 27.30 -6.62
C PHE A 447 -12.79 28.56 -5.88
N VAL A 448 -12.76 29.72 -6.55
CA VAL A 448 -12.39 31.00 -5.92
C VAL A 448 -13.39 31.42 -4.85
N ASN A 449 -14.68 31.27 -5.13
CA ASN A 449 -15.76 31.65 -4.20
C ASN A 449 -15.75 30.81 -2.92
N ASP A 450 -15.47 29.51 -3.01
CA ASP A 450 -15.47 28.61 -1.84
C ASP A 450 -14.14 28.64 -1.06
N LEU A 451 -13.00 28.82 -1.72
CA LEU A 451 -11.68 28.69 -1.08
C LEU A 451 -10.96 30.00 -0.80
N HIS A 452 -11.45 31.12 -1.34
CA HIS A 452 -10.83 32.45 -1.26
C HIS A 452 -9.29 32.41 -1.36
N PRO A 453 -8.77 31.86 -2.46
CA PRO A 453 -7.35 31.57 -2.56
C PRO A 453 -6.50 32.84 -2.61
N THR A 454 -5.44 32.87 -1.81
CA THR A 454 -4.57 34.06 -1.62
C THR A 454 -3.26 33.98 -2.40
N ASN A 455 -2.92 32.82 -2.94
CA ASN A 455 -1.61 32.53 -3.50
C ASN A 455 -1.69 31.83 -4.87
N LEU A 456 -2.60 32.27 -5.74
CA LEU A 456 -2.67 31.79 -7.12
C LEU A 456 -1.56 32.44 -7.98
N PRO A 457 -1.08 31.76 -9.03
CA PRO A 457 -0.12 32.34 -9.99
C PRO A 457 -0.64 33.67 -10.58
N SER A 458 0.27 34.59 -10.88
CA SER A 458 -0.04 35.90 -11.50
C SER A 458 -0.75 35.75 -12.86
N GLU A 459 -0.39 34.72 -13.63
CA GLU A 459 -0.98 34.38 -14.93
C GLU A 459 -2.18 33.43 -14.83
N TRP A 460 -2.69 33.17 -13.62
CA TRP A 460 -3.79 32.22 -13.41
C TRP A 460 -5.12 32.68 -14.01
N GLY A 461 -5.25 33.98 -14.33
CA GLY A 461 -6.36 34.68 -15.00
C GLY A 461 -7.66 33.88 -15.23
N MET A 462 -8.77 34.39 -14.68
CA MET A 462 -10.11 33.75 -14.76
C MET A 462 -10.44 33.22 -16.14
#